data_AF-A0A7X6T8Z0-F1
#
_entry.id   AF-A0A7X6T8Z0-F1
#
_cell.length_a   1.000
_cell.length_b   1.000
_cell.length_c   1.000
_cell.angle_alpha   90.00
_cell.angle_beta   90.00
_cell.angle_gamma   90.00
#
_symmetry.space_group_name_H-M   'P 1'
#
loop_
_entity.id
_entity.type
_entity.pdbx_description
1 polymer ?
#
loop_
_entity_poly.entity_id
_entity_poly.type
_entity_poly.pdbx_seq_one_letter_code
_entity_poly.pdbx_strand_id
1 'polypeptide(L)' 'MPMVGKQAPFFEAAAYHKGKFTSVKLEDYKGQWVMLCFYPGDFTFV' A
#
# COMPACT_ATOMS: atom_id res chain seq x y z
N MET A 1 -17.56 -0.80 11.24
CA MET A 1 -16.92 -1.80 12.13
C MET A 1 -15.43 -1.56 12.16
N PRO A 2 -14.73 -1.76 13.29
CA PRO A 2 -13.28 -1.61 13.34
C PRO A 2 -12.57 -2.65 12.45
N MET A 3 -11.47 -2.24 11.82
CA MET A 3 -10.64 -3.07 10.94
C MET A 3 -9.47 -3.75 11.68
N VAL A 4 -9.12 -3.25 12.85
CA VAL A 4 -7.99 -3.75 13.67
C VAL A 4 -8.23 -5.21 14.07
N GLY A 5 -7.17 -6.03 14.00
CA GLY A 5 -7.20 -7.46 14.33
C GLY A 5 -7.81 -8.36 13.26
N LYS A 6 -8.41 -7.80 12.20
CA LYS A 6 -8.87 -8.54 11.03
C LYS A 6 -7.73 -8.71 10.03
N GLN A 7 -7.84 -9.71 9.16
CA GLN A 7 -6.95 -9.83 8.02
C GLN A 7 -7.02 -8.57 7.16
N ALA A 8 -5.86 -8.04 6.78
CA ALA A 8 -5.78 -6.88 5.90
C ALA A 8 -6.48 -7.18 4.55
N PRO A 9 -7.28 -6.25 4.02
CA PRO A 9 -7.94 -6.44 2.73
C PRO A 9 -6.92 -6.65 1.61
N PHE A 10 -7.24 -7.55 0.68
CA PHE A 10 -6.44 -7.72 -0.52
C PHE A 10 -6.45 -6.44 -1.35
N PHE A 11 -5.29 -6.08 -1.88
CA PHE A 11 -5.16 -5.04 -2.89
C PHE A 11 -4.08 -5.39 -3.89
N GLU A 12 -4.28 -4.87 -5.09
CA GLU A 12 -3.28 -4.73 -6.13
C GLU A 12 -3.33 -3.29 -6.64
N ALA A 13 -2.18 -2.66 -6.78
CA ALA A 13 -2.09 -1.29 -7.27
C ALA A 13 -0.85 -1.09 -8.15
N ALA A 14 -0.97 -0.21 -9.13
CA ALA A 14 0.19 0.32 -9.83
C ALA A 14 1.01 1.18 -8.86
N ALA A 15 2.33 1.05 -8.92
CA ALA A 15 3.26 1.78 -8.08
C ALA A 15 4.49 2.23 -8.87
N TYR A 16 5.17 3.24 -8.34
CA TYR A 16 6.47 3.68 -8.83
C TYR A 16 7.54 3.32 -7.80
N HIS A 17 8.49 2.46 -8.15
CA HIS A 17 9.53 1.98 -7.25
C HIS A 17 10.87 1.88 -8.00
N LYS A 18 11.94 2.43 -7.41
CA LYS A 18 13.31 2.44 -7.98
C LYS A 18 13.35 2.94 -9.44
N GLY A 19 12.63 4.01 -9.73
CA GLY A 19 12.64 4.63 -11.05
C GLY A 19 11.77 3.93 -12.11
N LYS A 20 10.92 2.98 -11.72
CA LYS A 20 10.12 2.17 -12.66
C LYS A 20 8.68 2.01 -12.19
N PHE A 21 7.77 1.91 -13.16
CA PHE A 21 6.40 1.47 -12.90
C PHE A 21 6.37 -0.04 -12.67
N THR A 22 5.64 -0.47 -11.66
CA THR A 22 5.44 -1.87 -11.29
C THR A 22 4.02 -2.08 -10.76
N SER A 23 3.59 -3.34 -10.67
CA SER A 23 2.42 -3.71 -9.84
C SER A 23 2.90 -4.10 -8.44
N VAL A 24 2.09 -3.80 -7.42
CA VAL A 24 2.31 -4.19 -6.02
C VAL A 24 1.05 -4.90 -5.53
N LYS A 25 1.21 -6.14 -5.07
CA LYS A 25 0.15 -6.91 -4.40
C LYS A 25 0.50 -7.07 -2.93
N LEU A 26 -0.50 -6.95 -2.05
CA LEU A 26 -0.30 -7.24 -0.62
C LEU A 26 0.26 -8.66 -0.40
N GLU A 27 -0.15 -9.60 -1.25
CA GLU A 27 0.20 -11.00 -1.14
C GLU A 27 1.69 -11.30 -1.32
N ASP A 28 2.40 -10.44 -2.08
CA ASP A 28 3.84 -10.55 -2.34
C ASP A 28 4.68 -10.33 -1.05
N TYR A 29 4.07 -9.78 0.00
CA TYR A 29 4.71 -9.47 1.28
C TYR A 29 4.31 -10.41 2.42
N LYS A 30 3.66 -11.55 2.12
CA LYS A 30 3.35 -12.56 3.15
C LYS A 30 4.62 -12.97 3.91
N GLY A 31 4.50 -13.03 5.24
CA GLY A 31 5.62 -13.36 6.14
C GLY A 31 6.50 -12.16 6.52
N GLN A 32 6.22 -10.96 5.99
CA GLN A 32 6.92 -9.73 6.35
C GLN A 32 5.98 -8.77 7.07
N TRP A 33 6.54 -7.88 7.90
CA TRP A 33 5.80 -6.74 8.43
C TRP A 33 5.63 -5.68 7.34
N VAL A 34 4.41 -5.17 7.18
CA VAL A 34 4.05 -4.18 6.17
C VAL A 34 3.43 -2.95 6.84
N MET A 35 3.88 -1.76 6.44
CA MET A 35 3.27 -0.48 6.81
C MET A 35 2.58 0.11 5.58
N LEU A 36 1.27 0.32 5.67
CA LEU A 36 0.49 0.99 4.63
C LEU A 36 0.16 2.42 5.08
N CYS A 37 0.65 3.41 4.33
CA CYS A 37 0.41 4.82 4.60
C CYS A 37 -0.41 5.43 3.47
N PHE A 38 -1.55 6.01 3.80
CA PHE A 38 -2.36 6.81 2.89
C PHE A 38 -2.08 8.28 3.17
N TYR A 39 -1.91 9.07 2.13
CA TYR A 39 -1.72 10.52 2.23
C TYR A 39 -2.65 11.25 1.23
N PRO A 40 -2.97 12.54 1.47
CA PRO A 40 -4.05 13.23 0.75
C PRO A 40 -3.81 13.44 -0.74
N GLY A 41 -2.56 13.66 -1.16
CA GLY A 41 -2.21 13.87 -2.56
C GLY A 41 -0.78 14.38 -2.74
N ASP A 42 -0.28 14.23 -3.95
CA ASP A 42 1.01 14.81 -4.38
C ASP A 42 0.85 16.30 -4.69
N PHE A 43 1.92 17.08 -4.47
CA PHE A 43 2.01 18.49 -4.87
C PHE A 43 0.83 19.36 -4.42
N THR A 44 0.36 19.16 -3.19
CA THR A 44 -0.70 19.99 -2.60
C THR A 44 -0.18 21.39 -2.29
N PHE A 45 -1.07 22.37 -2.29
CA PHE A 45 -0.78 23.71 -1.76
C PHE A 45 -0.57 23.62 -0.24
N VAL A 46 0.46 24.30 0.27
CA VAL A 46 0.74 24.46 1.71
C VAL A 46 0.34 25.84 2.18
#